data_AF-A0ABD3PCQ3-F1
#
_entry.id   AF-A0ABD3PCQ3-F1
#
_cell.length_a   1.000
_cell.length_b   1.000
_cell.length_c   1.000
_cell.angle_alpha   90.00
_cell.angle_beta   90.00
_cell.angle_gamma   90.00
#
_symmetry.space_group_name_H-M   'P 1'
#
loop_
_entity.id
_entity.type
_entity.pdbx_description
1 polymer ?
#
loop_
_entity_poly.entity_id
_entity_poly.type
_entity_poly.pdbx_seq_one_letter_code
_entity_poly.pdbx_strand_id
1 'polypeptide(L)'
;MTHSTTQENNVAWRLERTLSKAITLITICSASFLLCTTLFTAPRSTIHNIDDTSRIVFSPLIDTNDKSTAMQSRHYQYQQQQNFHRRLAVAPPIVDDPIDNYLFIIIHYHKTGHDLSRSLIDMISAGIPDIPRPIVWSRKSMITSYSKAVKCPTNVNLPAGNILVLTAPNFFCDPTMLAEILLSERDSSSIFRRNKFATRGVKIIHLIRNPFSLAVSNYNYHAQDPTPESWVYRTNPCKVEMLRGQSYRDLLLPTLASIMKEDDFQALKDRCNFLFRNPQRPELKGEHMFAHLQQLEPKLGVQLSTLHMLTQGVSGGDITRMVSNILKFSNLKRLVSHTNALHHIPTNKPNHDLIQVMSLSTDDFIVDPHGMALRVLDFCFGNNVSEDIRKKIAFKYEQSYMTLQEGGGDIHVTHKIDNTDILKDSLRKDELFGRILGNLENVVEMALEESRG
;
A
#
# COMPACT_ATOMS: atom_id res chain seq x y z
N MET A 1 -0.57 -79.03 -51.11
CA MET A 1 -1.10 -78.83 -49.74
C MET A 1 -0.76 -77.41 -49.30
N THR A 2 -1.77 -76.70 -48.79
CA THR A 2 -1.75 -75.52 -47.87
C THR A 2 -0.99 -74.26 -48.33
N HIS A 3 -1.67 -73.18 -48.78
CA HIS A 3 -2.38 -72.12 -48.02
C HIS A 3 -1.52 -71.33 -47.01
N SER A 4 -1.22 -70.05 -47.29
CA SER A 4 -1.92 -68.89 -46.69
C SER A 4 -1.13 -67.58 -46.92
N THR A 5 -1.76 -66.56 -47.50
CA THR A 5 -1.45 -65.12 -47.29
C THR A 5 -2.65 -64.28 -47.72
N THR A 6 -3.39 -63.70 -46.78
CA THR A 6 -4.20 -62.48 -46.96
C THR A 6 -4.82 -62.03 -45.64
N GLN A 7 -4.16 -61.11 -44.92
CA GLN A 7 -4.87 -60.30 -43.92
C GLN A 7 -4.10 -59.02 -43.55
N GLU A 8 -4.17 -57.97 -44.39
CA GLU A 8 -3.61 -56.66 -43.99
C GLU A 8 -4.29 -55.42 -44.61
N ASN A 9 -5.55 -55.49 -45.06
CA ASN A 9 -6.21 -54.37 -45.76
C ASN A 9 -7.48 -53.79 -45.11
N ASN A 10 -7.78 -54.05 -43.82
CA ASN A 10 -9.05 -53.61 -43.21
C ASN A 10 -8.98 -52.50 -42.16
N VAL A 11 -7.82 -51.85 -41.95
CA VAL A 11 -7.71 -50.76 -40.95
C VAL A 11 -7.76 -49.36 -41.58
N ALA A 12 -7.37 -49.21 -42.86
CA ALA A 12 -7.34 -47.91 -43.54
C ALA A 12 -8.73 -47.32 -43.84
N TRP A 13 -9.76 -48.14 -44.03
CA TRP A 13 -11.10 -47.66 -44.43
C TRP A 13 -11.97 -47.12 -43.27
N ARG A 14 -11.55 -47.28 -42.01
CA ARG A 14 -12.32 -46.77 -40.84
C ARG A 14 -11.91 -45.38 -40.37
N LEU A 15 -10.76 -44.85 -40.81
CA LEU A 15 -10.28 -43.53 -40.40
C LEU A 15 -10.83 -42.39 -41.29
N GLU A 16 -11.09 -42.63 -42.58
CA GLU A 16 -11.62 -41.59 -43.48
C GLU A 16 -13.10 -41.24 -43.24
N ARG A 17 -13.92 -42.19 -42.76
CA ARG A 17 -15.35 -41.92 -42.47
C ARG A 17 -15.59 -41.11 -41.20
N THR A 18 -14.62 -41.05 -40.29
CA THR A 18 -14.75 -40.33 -39.02
C THR A 18 -14.30 -38.87 -39.15
N LEU A 19 -13.34 -38.58 -40.03
CA LEU A 19 -12.92 -37.21 -40.35
C LEU A 19 -13.92 -36.44 -41.24
N SER A 20 -14.61 -37.12 -42.16
CA SER A 20 -15.59 -36.46 -43.04
C SER A 20 -16.82 -35.92 -42.27
N LYS A 21 -17.24 -36.58 -41.18
CA LYS A 21 -18.37 -36.11 -40.34
C LYS A 21 -18.00 -34.96 -39.40
N ALA A 22 -16.73 -34.82 -39.01
CA ALA A 22 -16.27 -33.73 -38.16
C ALA A 22 -16.16 -32.39 -38.93
N ILE A 23 -15.82 -32.45 -40.23
CA ILE A 23 -15.68 -31.25 -41.07
C ILE A 23 -17.05 -30.66 -41.45
N THR A 24 -18.11 -31.48 -41.61
CA THR A 24 -19.47 -30.98 -41.90
C THR A 24 -20.13 -30.27 -40.71
N LEU A 25 -19.76 -30.60 -39.46
CA LEU A 25 -20.32 -29.93 -38.27
C LEU A 25 -19.73 -28.53 -38.04
N ILE A 26 -18.48 -28.29 -38.49
CA ILE A 26 -17.79 -27.00 -38.32
C ILE A 26 -18.29 -25.97 -39.34
N THR A 27 -18.75 -26.40 -40.52
CA THR A 27 -19.28 -25.50 -41.56
C THR A 27 -20.72 -25.03 -41.30
N ILE A 28 -21.46 -25.69 -40.40
CA ILE A 28 -22.85 -25.30 -40.06
C ILE A 28 -22.89 -24.29 -38.89
N CYS A 29 -21.86 -24.25 -38.03
CA CYS A 29 -21.78 -23.25 -36.96
C CYS A 29 -21.27 -21.87 -37.40
N SER A 30 -20.61 -21.76 -38.56
CA SER A 30 -20.07 -20.50 -39.08
C SER A 30 -21.05 -19.72 -39.96
N ALA A 31 -22.22 -20.28 -40.29
CA ALA A 31 -23.26 -19.62 -41.08
C ALA A 31 -24.30 -18.83 -40.24
N SER A 32 -24.25 -18.93 -38.90
CA SER A 32 -25.16 -18.20 -38.00
C SER A 32 -24.56 -16.93 -37.39
N PHE A 33 -23.34 -16.55 -37.79
CA PHE A 33 -22.66 -15.34 -37.27
C PHE A 33 -22.63 -14.17 -38.27
N LEU A 34 -23.27 -14.31 -39.43
CA LEU A 34 -23.30 -13.31 -40.50
C LEU A 34 -24.72 -12.77 -40.76
N LEU A 35 -25.43 -12.36 -39.71
CA LEU A 35 -26.70 -11.63 -39.85
C LEU A 35 -27.05 -10.86 -38.57
N CYS A 36 -26.16 -9.97 -38.12
CA CYS A 36 -26.51 -8.94 -37.14
C CYS A 36 -25.57 -7.73 -37.19
N THR A 37 -25.31 -7.21 -38.39
CA THR A 37 -24.59 -5.94 -38.58
C THR A 37 -25.36 -5.04 -39.53
N THR A 38 -26.39 -4.37 -39.02
CA THR A 38 -26.84 -3.05 -39.50
C THR A 38 -27.68 -2.39 -38.42
N LEU A 39 -27.48 -1.08 -38.25
CA LEU A 39 -28.23 -0.12 -37.40
C LEU A 39 -27.82 -0.05 -35.93
N PHE A 40 -26.79 0.76 -35.63
CA PHE A 40 -26.91 1.86 -34.66
C PHE A 40 -25.76 2.87 -34.91
N THR A 41 -26.08 3.93 -35.65
CA THR A 41 -25.32 5.18 -35.65
C THR A 41 -25.77 6.03 -34.47
N ALA A 42 -24.87 6.38 -33.55
CA ALA A 42 -25.09 7.37 -32.50
C ALA A 42 -23.71 7.92 -32.03
N PRO A 43 -23.63 9.12 -31.43
CA PRO A 43 -22.69 10.15 -31.86
C PRO A 43 -21.51 10.40 -30.90
N ARG A 44 -20.58 11.23 -31.41
CA ARG A 44 -19.50 11.93 -30.70
C ARG A 44 -19.83 12.22 -29.23
N SER A 45 -19.03 11.66 -28.33
CA SER A 45 -18.96 12.08 -26.93
C SER A 45 -18.20 13.39 -26.81
N THR A 46 -18.93 14.46 -26.52
CA THR A 46 -18.43 15.73 -26.00
C THR A 46 -17.86 15.48 -24.60
N ILE A 47 -16.61 15.88 -24.38
CA ILE A 47 -15.99 15.92 -23.06
C ILE A 47 -16.67 17.06 -22.28
N HIS A 48 -17.53 16.70 -21.32
CA HIS A 48 -17.96 17.62 -20.28
C HIS A 48 -16.94 17.57 -19.15
N ASN A 49 -16.28 18.72 -18.92
CA ASN A 49 -15.64 19.03 -17.64
C ASN A 49 -16.70 18.92 -16.55
N ILE A 50 -16.52 17.96 -15.65
CA ILE A 50 -17.25 17.87 -14.40
C ILE A 50 -16.32 18.42 -13.32
N ASP A 51 -16.39 19.73 -13.12
CA ASP A 51 -16.11 20.34 -11.83
C ASP A 51 -17.28 19.96 -10.91
N ASP A 52 -17.09 18.92 -10.10
CA ASP A 52 -18.06 18.60 -9.05
C ASP A 52 -17.31 18.34 -7.73
N THR A 53 -17.23 19.42 -6.96
CA THR A 53 -16.88 19.44 -5.54
C THR A 53 -18.00 18.77 -4.74
N SER A 54 -18.19 17.48 -4.96
CA SER A 54 -19.10 16.68 -4.17
C SER A 54 -18.54 16.51 -2.76
N ARG A 55 -19.23 17.09 -1.78
CA ARG A 55 -19.08 16.74 -0.36
C ARG A 55 -19.37 15.26 -0.20
N ILE A 56 -18.33 14.43 -0.19
CA ILE A 56 -18.41 13.04 0.25
C ILE A 56 -18.73 13.07 1.75
N VAL A 57 -20.02 12.99 2.07
CA VAL A 57 -20.51 12.71 3.42
C VAL A 57 -20.49 11.20 3.58
N PHE A 58 -19.53 10.68 4.34
CA PHE A 58 -19.51 9.28 4.73
C PHE A 58 -20.71 8.98 5.62
N SER A 59 -21.73 8.32 5.07
CA SER A 59 -22.74 7.62 5.86
C SER A 59 -22.41 6.13 5.85
N PRO A 60 -22.06 5.52 7.00
CA PRO A 60 -21.85 4.08 7.04
C PRO A 60 -23.19 3.36 6.84
N LEU A 61 -23.23 2.44 5.88
CA LEU A 61 -24.27 1.41 5.76
C LEU A 61 -24.16 0.51 7.00
N ILE A 62 -25.09 0.65 7.95
CA ILE A 62 -25.19 -0.21 9.13
C ILE A 62 -26.52 -0.95 9.05
N ASP A 63 -26.44 -2.27 9.22
CA ASP A 63 -27.55 -3.20 9.32
C ASP A 63 -28.53 -2.76 10.43
N THR A 64 -29.82 -2.72 10.14
CA THR A 64 -30.84 -1.93 10.86
C THR A 64 -31.30 -2.53 12.19
N ASN A 65 -30.72 -3.65 12.62
CA ASN A 65 -31.15 -4.38 13.80
C ASN A 65 -30.59 -3.88 15.13
N ASP A 66 -29.72 -2.84 15.14
CA ASP A 66 -29.25 -2.25 16.40
C ASP A 66 -29.11 -0.71 16.34
N LYS A 67 -30.24 -0.04 16.14
CA LYS A 67 -30.31 1.43 16.07
C LYS A 67 -29.80 2.14 17.34
N SER A 68 -29.93 1.51 18.51
CA SER A 68 -29.49 2.07 19.78
C SER A 68 -27.96 2.17 19.84
N THR A 69 -27.26 1.06 19.52
CA THR A 69 -25.80 1.02 19.52
C THR A 69 -25.19 1.93 18.45
N ALA A 70 -25.83 2.01 17.26
CA ALA A 70 -25.40 2.92 16.21
C ALA A 70 -25.53 4.41 16.61
N MET A 71 -26.62 4.79 17.30
CA MET A 71 -26.84 6.16 17.76
C MET A 71 -25.86 6.55 18.87
N GLN A 72 -25.61 5.65 19.84
CA GLN A 72 -24.61 5.87 20.89
C GLN A 72 -23.20 6.02 20.31
N SER A 73 -22.84 5.19 19.32
CA SER A 73 -21.56 5.30 18.62
C SER A 73 -21.39 6.65 17.90
N ARG A 74 -22.44 7.15 17.24
CA ARG A 74 -22.40 8.47 16.55
C ARG A 74 -22.25 9.62 17.53
N HIS A 75 -22.99 9.58 18.65
CA HIS A 75 -22.89 10.63 19.67
C HIS A 75 -21.49 10.66 20.29
N TYR A 76 -20.93 9.48 20.59
CA TYR A 76 -19.56 9.36 21.11
C TYR A 76 -18.53 9.90 20.11
N GLN A 77 -18.62 9.54 18.82
CA GLN A 77 -17.73 10.05 17.78
C GLN A 77 -17.82 11.58 17.65
N TYR A 78 -19.03 12.14 17.68
CA TYR A 78 -19.23 13.58 17.64
C TYR A 78 -18.62 14.29 18.85
N GLN A 79 -18.82 13.74 20.06
CA GLN A 79 -18.20 14.29 21.28
C GLN A 79 -16.67 14.23 21.21
N GLN A 80 -16.09 13.12 20.72
CA GLN A 80 -14.64 13.01 20.53
C GLN A 80 -14.12 14.04 19.53
N GLN A 81 -14.82 14.22 18.42
CA GLN A 81 -14.48 15.24 17.42
C GLN A 81 -14.54 16.66 18.00
N GLN A 82 -15.58 17.01 18.75
CA GLN A 82 -15.69 18.32 19.41
C GLN A 82 -14.57 18.53 20.43
N ASN A 83 -14.25 17.51 21.22
CA ASN A 83 -13.15 17.56 22.18
C ASN A 83 -11.79 17.67 21.49
N PHE A 84 -11.60 17.03 20.34
CA PHE A 84 -10.40 17.18 19.53
C PHE A 84 -10.25 18.61 19.04
N HIS A 85 -11.28 19.18 18.39
CA HIS A 85 -11.25 20.55 17.89
C HIS A 85 -10.92 21.56 19.00
N ARG A 86 -11.58 21.46 20.16
CA ARG A 86 -11.30 22.33 21.31
C ARG A 86 -9.86 22.23 21.79
N ARG A 87 -9.27 21.04 21.76
CA ARG A 87 -7.89 20.84 22.23
C ARG A 87 -6.87 21.34 21.19
N LEU A 88 -7.15 21.19 19.90
CA LEU A 88 -6.34 21.75 18.83
C LEU A 88 -6.36 23.30 18.84
N ALA A 89 -7.52 23.89 19.13
CA ALA A 89 -7.72 25.34 19.22
C ALA A 89 -6.79 26.05 20.22
N VAL A 90 -6.34 25.32 21.24
CA VAL A 90 -5.54 25.85 22.35
C VAL A 90 -4.04 25.63 22.09
N ALA A 91 -3.67 24.87 21.05
CA ALA A 91 -2.27 24.71 20.67
C ALA A 91 -1.73 26.04 20.10
N PRO A 92 -0.62 26.58 20.65
CA PRO A 92 -0.02 27.79 20.10
C PRO A 92 0.49 27.53 18.67
N PRO A 93 0.46 28.53 17.78
CA PRO A 93 1.03 28.39 16.44
C PRO A 93 2.54 28.14 16.51
N ILE A 94 3.01 27.18 15.73
CA ILE A 94 4.42 26.76 15.63
C ILE A 94 5.14 27.71 14.66
N VAL A 95 5.67 28.85 15.13
CA VAL A 95 6.38 29.84 14.30
C VAL A 95 7.87 29.77 14.54
N ASP A 96 8.64 29.43 13.49
CA ASP A 96 10.11 29.33 13.52
C ASP A 96 10.64 28.46 14.67
N ASP A 97 9.93 27.36 14.88
CA ASP A 97 10.13 26.48 16.03
C ASP A 97 11.37 25.62 15.80
N PRO A 98 12.24 25.48 16.81
CA PRO A 98 13.44 24.69 16.69
C PRO A 98 13.11 23.23 16.35
N ILE A 99 14.01 22.58 15.62
CA ILE A 99 13.76 21.25 15.01
C ILE A 99 13.40 20.19 16.07
N ASP A 100 13.86 20.37 17.30
CA ASP A 100 13.56 19.53 18.47
C ASP A 100 12.07 19.55 18.87
N ASN A 101 11.29 20.52 18.39
CA ASN A 101 9.84 20.55 18.55
C ASN A 101 9.08 19.72 17.53
N TYR A 102 9.76 18.98 16.63
CA TYR A 102 9.11 18.07 15.71
C TYR A 102 9.39 16.60 16.06
N LEU A 103 8.36 15.77 15.88
CA LEU A 103 8.51 14.34 15.72
C LEU A 103 8.62 14.01 14.23
N PHE A 104 9.66 13.28 13.85
CA PHE A 104 9.80 12.75 12.50
C PHE A 104 9.34 11.30 12.45
N ILE A 105 8.43 10.98 11.54
CA ILE A 105 7.93 9.62 11.33
C ILE A 105 8.24 9.19 9.90
N ILE A 106 9.08 8.17 9.74
CA ILE A 106 9.34 7.53 8.46
C ILE A 106 8.47 6.29 8.36
N ILE A 107 7.63 6.21 7.35
CA ILE A 107 6.75 5.08 7.11
C ILE A 107 7.20 4.39 5.83
N HIS A 108 7.39 3.08 5.91
CA HIS A 108 7.64 2.25 4.73
C HIS A 108 6.87 0.93 4.84
N TYR A 109 6.70 0.29 3.70
CA TYR A 109 6.12 -1.03 3.52
C TYR A 109 7.16 -2.00 2.98
N HIS A 110 6.82 -3.29 3.00
CA HIS A 110 7.67 -4.31 2.37
C HIS A 110 7.95 -3.93 0.90
N LYS A 111 9.22 -3.93 0.47
CA LYS A 111 9.71 -3.48 -0.86
C LYS A 111 9.48 -2.01 -1.26
N THR A 112 9.28 -1.13 -0.28
CA THR A 112 9.21 0.34 -0.50
C THR A 112 10.32 1.10 0.23
N GLY A 113 11.47 0.45 0.49
CA GLY A 113 12.66 1.14 1.00
C GLY A 113 12.95 0.94 2.49
N HIS A 114 13.04 -0.31 2.94
CA HIS A 114 13.58 -0.64 4.28
C HIS A 114 14.97 -0.03 4.49
N ASP A 115 15.89 -0.24 3.54
CA ASP A 115 17.24 0.33 3.63
C ASP A 115 17.23 1.85 3.44
N LEU A 116 16.41 2.36 2.52
CA LEU A 116 16.20 3.80 2.36
C LEU A 116 15.72 4.46 3.66
N SER A 117 14.85 3.81 4.44
CA SER A 117 14.41 4.35 5.72
C SER A 117 15.54 4.51 6.74
N ARG A 118 16.56 3.64 6.69
CA ARG A 118 17.77 3.78 7.50
C ARG A 118 18.64 4.93 7.00
N SER A 119 18.82 5.05 5.68
CA SER A 119 19.55 6.19 5.12
C SER A 119 18.88 7.52 5.42
N LEU A 120 17.54 7.58 5.42
CA LEU A 120 16.79 8.78 5.79
C LEU A 120 17.00 9.16 7.26
N ILE A 121 17.05 8.18 8.17
CA ILE A 121 17.43 8.42 9.56
C ILE A 121 18.80 9.09 9.63
N ASP A 122 19.79 8.55 8.93
CA ASP A 122 21.16 9.07 8.96
C ASP A 122 21.23 10.48 8.37
N MET A 123 20.51 10.74 7.28
CA MET A 123 20.41 12.06 6.65
C MET A 123 19.76 13.09 7.57
N ILE A 124 18.64 12.75 8.21
CA ILE A 124 17.95 13.65 9.15
C ILE A 124 18.83 13.89 10.39
N SER A 125 19.44 12.84 10.93
CA SER A 125 20.33 12.97 12.11
C SER A 125 21.55 13.83 11.79
N ALA A 126 22.11 13.74 10.58
CA ALA A 126 23.23 14.57 10.15
C ALA A 126 22.89 16.07 10.07
N GLY A 127 21.62 16.41 9.88
CA GLY A 127 21.13 17.79 9.92
C GLY A 127 20.89 18.32 11.34
N ILE A 128 20.94 17.46 12.37
CA ILE A 128 20.58 17.81 13.75
C ILE A 128 21.64 17.31 14.73
N PRO A 129 22.67 18.11 15.04
CA PRO A 129 23.87 17.64 15.74
C PRO A 129 23.64 17.12 17.18
N ASP A 130 22.52 17.46 17.83
CA ASP A 130 22.27 17.16 19.25
C ASP A 130 21.09 16.22 19.52
N ILE A 131 20.51 15.56 18.51
CA ILE A 131 19.39 14.64 18.73
C ILE A 131 19.87 13.26 19.26
N PRO A 132 19.24 12.73 20.34
CA PRO A 132 19.46 11.37 20.81
C PRO A 132 19.23 10.35 19.69
N ARG A 133 19.99 9.24 19.71
CA ARG A 133 19.88 8.22 18.67
C ARG A 133 18.42 7.75 18.47
N PRO A 134 18.01 7.53 17.21
CA PRO A 134 16.64 7.24 16.80
C PRO A 134 16.10 5.94 17.42
N ILE A 135 14.80 5.93 17.73
CA ILE A 135 14.09 4.73 18.21
C ILE A 135 13.44 4.05 17.01
N VAL A 136 13.99 2.93 16.56
CA VAL A 136 13.43 2.13 15.46
C VAL A 136 12.36 1.18 15.99
N TRP A 137 11.11 1.32 15.54
CA TRP A 137 10.02 0.40 15.90
C TRP A 137 9.78 -0.63 14.79
N SER A 138 9.89 -1.91 15.13
CA SER A 138 9.67 -2.99 14.16
C SER A 138 8.17 -3.30 13.94
N ARG A 139 7.85 -3.87 12.77
CA ARG A 139 6.50 -4.35 12.36
C ARG A 139 5.78 -5.16 13.45
N LYS A 140 6.50 -6.03 14.17
CA LYS A 140 5.94 -6.85 15.26
C LYS A 140 5.39 -5.99 16.41
N SER A 141 6.07 -4.87 16.73
CA SER A 141 5.65 -3.98 17.81
C SER A 141 4.28 -3.35 17.52
N MET A 142 4.03 -2.90 16.28
CA MET A 142 2.77 -2.20 15.97
C MET A 142 1.56 -3.11 15.88
N ILE A 143 1.72 -4.30 15.31
CA ILE A 143 0.64 -5.28 15.24
C ILE A 143 0.19 -5.68 16.65
N THR A 144 1.14 -5.86 17.58
CA THR A 144 0.80 -6.20 18.98
C THR A 144 0.13 -5.05 19.73
N SER A 145 0.48 -3.80 19.41
CA SER A 145 -0.06 -2.58 20.04
C SER A 145 -1.46 -2.14 19.53
N TYR A 146 -2.04 -2.87 18.58
CA TYR A 146 -3.34 -2.58 17.98
C TYR A 146 -4.50 -2.79 18.97
N SER A 147 -5.32 -1.76 19.18
CA SER A 147 -6.54 -1.83 19.98
C SER A 147 -7.76 -2.13 19.12
N LYS A 148 -8.56 -3.14 19.51
CA LYS A 148 -9.81 -3.48 18.81
C LYS A 148 -10.83 -2.33 18.84
N ALA A 149 -10.88 -1.60 19.96
CA ALA A 149 -11.84 -0.50 20.15
C ALA A 149 -11.49 0.71 19.28
N VAL A 150 -10.20 1.05 19.23
CA VAL A 150 -9.71 2.26 18.58
C VAL A 150 -9.36 2.00 17.11
N LYS A 151 -9.05 0.75 16.75
CA LYS A 151 -8.56 0.33 15.44
C LYS A 151 -7.24 0.99 14.99
N CYS A 152 -6.45 1.47 15.94
CA CYS A 152 -5.11 2.01 15.71
C CYS A 152 -4.11 1.51 16.77
N PRO A 153 -2.80 1.68 16.52
CA PRO A 153 -1.76 1.49 17.53
C PRO A 153 -2.04 2.40 18.74
N THR A 154 -2.14 1.83 19.93
CA THR A 154 -2.51 2.59 21.14
C THR A 154 -1.38 2.78 22.13
N ASN A 155 -0.23 2.12 21.95
CA ASN A 155 0.89 2.19 22.90
C ASN A 155 2.16 2.69 22.21
N VAL A 156 2.03 3.76 21.44
CA VAL A 156 3.17 4.39 20.78
C VAL A 156 3.53 5.63 21.59
N ASN A 157 4.73 5.61 22.20
CA ASN A 157 5.29 6.82 22.79
C ASN A 157 6.01 7.61 21.71
N LEU A 158 5.62 8.87 21.54
CA LEU A 158 5.96 9.72 20.42
C LEU A 158 6.51 11.06 20.93
N PRO A 159 7.64 11.10 21.64
CA PRO A 159 8.18 12.37 22.14
C PRO A 159 8.72 13.22 20.98
N ALA A 160 8.75 14.55 21.17
CA ALA A 160 9.39 15.47 20.23
C ALA A 160 10.91 15.21 20.14
N GLY A 161 11.54 15.69 19.06
CA GLY A 161 12.98 15.55 18.84
C GLY A 161 13.41 14.13 18.47
N ASN A 162 12.48 13.21 18.26
CA ASN A 162 12.77 11.85 17.87
C ASN A 162 12.49 11.58 16.39
N ILE A 163 13.25 10.65 15.82
CA ILE A 163 12.98 10.03 14.54
C ILE A 163 12.47 8.62 14.79
N LEU A 164 11.31 8.33 14.24
CA LEU A 164 10.61 7.06 14.39
C LEU A 164 10.41 6.41 13.02
N VAL A 165 10.71 5.12 12.92
CA VAL A 165 10.38 4.33 11.73
C VAL A 165 9.20 3.41 12.02
N LEU A 166 8.16 3.47 11.18
CA LEU A 166 7.04 2.54 11.21
C LEU A 166 7.07 1.65 9.96
N THR A 167 7.29 0.36 10.13
CA THR A 167 7.11 -0.63 9.05
C THR A 167 5.65 -1.06 8.98
N ALA A 168 5.00 -0.70 7.88
CA ALA A 168 3.64 -1.12 7.52
C ALA A 168 2.62 -0.91 8.66
N PRO A 169 2.43 0.34 9.14
CA PRO A 169 1.51 0.62 10.24
C PRO A 169 0.05 0.41 9.84
N ASN A 170 -0.75 -0.14 10.75
CA ASN A 170 -2.17 -0.42 10.57
C ASN A 170 -3.04 0.75 11.09
N PHE A 171 -3.21 1.80 10.29
CA PHE A 171 -4.03 2.96 10.66
C PHE A 171 -5.51 2.81 10.26
N PHE A 172 -6.19 1.82 10.83
CA PHE A 172 -7.61 1.57 10.52
C PHE A 172 -8.59 2.45 11.32
N CYS A 173 -8.11 3.28 12.23
CA CYS A 173 -8.94 4.21 13.01
C CYS A 173 -9.46 5.37 12.16
N ASP A 174 -10.39 6.14 12.74
CA ASP A 174 -10.84 7.39 12.13
C ASP A 174 -9.73 8.48 12.16
N PRO A 175 -9.81 9.49 11.26
CA PRO A 175 -8.78 10.53 11.18
C PRO A 175 -8.60 11.34 12.47
N THR A 176 -9.67 11.55 13.24
CA THR A 176 -9.60 12.29 14.52
C THR A 176 -8.77 11.53 15.53
N MET A 177 -9.03 10.25 15.69
CA MET A 177 -8.24 9.37 16.55
C MET A 177 -6.79 9.27 16.10
N LEU A 178 -6.53 9.19 14.79
CA LEU A 178 -5.17 9.20 14.26
C LEU A 178 -4.44 10.51 14.63
N ALA A 179 -5.12 11.66 14.46
CA ALA A 179 -4.57 12.96 14.86
C ALA A 179 -4.26 13.01 16.37
N GLU A 180 -5.18 12.51 17.21
CA GLU A 180 -4.97 12.42 18.65
C GLU A 180 -3.75 11.57 19.00
N ILE A 181 -3.60 10.39 18.40
CA ILE A 181 -2.45 9.52 18.64
C ILE A 181 -1.15 10.24 18.26
N LEU A 182 -1.13 10.86 17.06
CA LEU A 182 0.07 11.51 16.53
C LEU A 182 0.50 12.75 17.32
N LEU A 183 -0.47 13.53 17.82
CA LEU A 183 -0.22 14.78 18.56
C LEU A 183 -0.18 14.61 20.08
N SER A 184 -0.68 13.50 20.61
CA SER A 184 -0.58 13.20 22.03
C SER A 184 0.87 12.94 22.42
N GLU A 185 1.26 13.47 23.57
CA GLU A 185 2.47 13.06 24.26
C GLU A 185 2.04 12.29 25.51
N ARG A 186 2.38 11.00 25.54
CA ARG A 186 2.20 10.20 26.74
C ARG A 186 3.40 10.40 27.62
N ASP A 187 3.31 11.40 28.49
CA ASP A 187 4.22 11.48 29.61
C ASP A 187 4.03 10.24 30.49
N SER A 188 5.01 9.35 30.45
CA SER A 188 5.00 8.10 31.21
C SER A 188 5.11 8.34 32.72
N SER A 189 5.42 9.58 33.14
CA SER A 189 5.69 9.94 34.54
C SER A 189 4.53 10.66 35.26
N SER A 190 3.49 11.11 34.56
CA SER A 190 2.40 11.86 35.20
C SER A 190 1.06 11.11 35.25
N ILE A 191 0.89 10.33 36.32
CA ILE A 191 -0.38 9.68 36.71
C ILE A 191 -1.53 10.71 36.91
N PHE A 192 -1.24 12.02 36.97
CA PHE A 192 -2.20 13.07 37.33
C PHE A 192 -2.27 14.31 36.42
N ARG A 193 -1.65 14.35 35.23
CA ARG A 193 -1.80 15.51 34.32
C ARG A 193 -2.70 15.20 33.13
N ARG A 194 -3.72 16.06 32.97
CA ARG A 194 -4.63 16.13 31.82
C ARG A 194 -3.82 16.05 30.52
N ASN A 195 -4.31 15.28 29.55
CA ASN A 195 -3.82 15.19 28.16
C ASN A 195 -3.59 16.59 27.57
N LYS A 196 -2.40 17.17 27.79
CA LYS A 196 -1.98 18.40 27.14
C LYS A 196 -1.51 17.98 25.76
N PHE A 197 -2.10 18.56 24.71
CA PHE A 197 -1.51 18.43 23.39
C PHE A 197 -0.11 19.01 23.49
N ALA A 198 0.88 18.20 23.12
CA ALA A 198 2.24 18.69 23.08
C ALA A 198 2.28 19.87 22.11
N THR A 199 3.09 20.88 22.43
CA THR A 199 3.36 22.04 21.56
C THR A 199 4.20 21.63 20.33
N ARG A 200 4.18 20.36 19.95
CA ARG A 200 5.09 19.75 18.98
C ARG A 200 4.37 19.53 17.65
N GLY A 201 5.12 19.67 16.56
CA GLY A 201 4.69 19.27 15.23
C GLY A 201 4.99 17.79 14.95
N VAL A 202 4.38 17.26 13.89
CA VAL A 202 4.65 15.93 13.36
C VAL A 202 4.96 16.06 11.86
N LYS A 203 6.11 15.55 11.44
CA LYS A 203 6.49 15.45 10.03
C LYS A 203 6.56 13.98 9.63
N ILE A 204 5.72 13.58 8.70
CA ILE A 204 5.62 12.20 8.20
C ILE A 204 6.27 12.12 6.83
N ILE A 205 7.32 11.33 6.71
CA ILE A 205 7.94 10.92 5.45
C ILE A 205 7.37 9.56 5.08
N HIS A 206 6.53 9.52 4.06
CA HIS A 206 5.79 8.34 3.67
C HIS A 206 6.36 7.75 2.38
N LEU A 207 7.14 6.68 2.51
CA LEU A 207 7.71 5.97 1.38
C LEU A 207 6.64 5.09 0.75
N ILE A 208 6.30 5.41 -0.48
CA ILE A 208 5.31 4.70 -1.28
C ILE A 208 5.96 4.23 -2.58
N ARG A 209 5.25 3.35 -3.29
CA ARG A 209 5.70 2.82 -4.57
C ARG A 209 4.52 2.52 -5.46
N ASN A 210 4.73 2.61 -6.77
CA ASN A 210 3.74 2.19 -7.74
C ASN A 210 3.27 0.73 -7.45
N PRO A 211 1.96 0.44 -7.34
CA PRO A 211 1.46 -0.88 -6.96
C PRO A 211 1.92 -2.02 -7.88
N PHE A 212 2.06 -1.77 -9.18
CA PHE A 212 2.56 -2.77 -10.13
C PHE A 212 4.06 -3.01 -9.94
N SER A 213 4.87 -1.95 -9.81
CA SER A 213 6.29 -2.07 -9.48
C SER A 213 6.51 -2.80 -8.16
N LEU A 214 5.69 -2.50 -7.16
CA LEU A 214 5.73 -3.13 -5.85
C LEU A 214 5.40 -4.64 -5.92
N ALA A 215 4.34 -5.01 -6.64
CA ALA A 215 3.96 -6.41 -6.85
C ALA A 215 5.06 -7.24 -7.53
N VAL A 216 5.63 -6.72 -8.62
CA VAL A 216 6.72 -7.40 -9.35
C VAL A 216 7.99 -7.47 -8.52
N SER A 217 8.35 -6.40 -7.82
CA SER A 217 9.51 -6.40 -6.91
C SER A 217 9.34 -7.42 -5.78
N ASN A 218 8.13 -7.60 -5.24
CA ASN A 218 7.85 -8.62 -4.24
C ASN A 218 8.03 -10.04 -4.80
N TYR A 219 7.46 -10.33 -5.98
CA TYR A 219 7.65 -11.61 -6.65
C TYR A 219 9.12 -11.91 -6.93
N ASN A 220 9.82 -11.00 -7.61
CA ASN A 220 11.23 -11.18 -7.99
C ASN A 220 12.16 -11.34 -6.80
N TYR A 221 11.81 -10.80 -5.63
CA TYR A 221 12.59 -10.98 -4.41
C TYR A 221 12.35 -12.33 -3.76
N HIS A 222 11.09 -12.78 -3.69
CA HIS A 222 10.72 -13.99 -2.96
C HIS A 222 10.86 -15.27 -3.77
N ALA A 223 10.86 -15.17 -5.09
CA ALA A 223 11.11 -16.27 -6.01
C ALA A 223 12.61 -16.54 -6.26
N GLN A 224 13.53 -15.89 -5.54
CA GLN A 224 14.97 -16.20 -5.63
C GLN A 224 15.29 -17.49 -4.89
N ASP A 225 16.28 -18.25 -5.36
CA ASP A 225 16.83 -19.40 -4.65
C ASP A 225 18.31 -19.16 -4.30
N PRO A 226 18.69 -19.05 -3.02
CA PRO A 226 17.81 -19.11 -1.85
C PRO A 226 16.92 -17.86 -1.73
N THR A 227 15.73 -18.03 -1.16
CA THR A 227 14.85 -16.89 -0.88
C THR A 227 15.38 -16.10 0.32
N PRO A 228 15.43 -14.77 0.28
CA PRO A 228 16.05 -14.01 1.38
C PRO A 228 15.26 -14.03 2.70
N GLU A 229 13.96 -14.36 2.68
CA GLU A 229 13.09 -14.25 3.85
C GLU A 229 12.35 -15.56 4.19
N SER A 230 12.74 -16.20 5.30
CA SER A 230 12.21 -17.52 5.72
C SER A 230 10.69 -17.62 5.93
N TRP A 231 9.96 -16.51 5.99
CA TRP A 231 8.51 -16.55 6.17
C TRP A 231 7.79 -17.18 4.95
N VAL A 232 8.36 -17.11 3.74
CA VAL A 232 7.74 -17.69 2.53
C VAL A 232 7.57 -19.21 2.61
N TYR A 233 8.33 -19.89 3.48
CA TYR A 233 8.22 -21.33 3.74
C TYR A 233 7.09 -21.69 4.71
N ARG A 234 6.48 -20.71 5.39
CA ARG A 234 5.49 -20.94 6.46
C ARG A 234 4.16 -20.23 6.24
N THR A 235 4.09 -19.34 5.24
CA THR A 235 2.90 -18.54 4.97
C THR A 235 1.95 -19.26 4.02
N ASN A 236 0.67 -19.27 4.39
CA ASN A 236 -0.42 -19.60 3.47
C ASN A 236 -1.04 -18.29 2.95
N PRO A 237 -0.79 -17.89 1.69
CA PRO A 237 -1.23 -16.59 1.17
C PRO A 237 -2.75 -16.48 0.99
N CYS A 238 -3.50 -17.59 1.11
CA CYS A 238 -4.96 -17.62 0.98
C CYS A 238 -5.68 -17.76 2.32
N LYS A 239 -4.93 -17.86 3.43
CA LYS A 239 -5.52 -17.90 4.77
C LYS A 239 -6.09 -16.52 5.10
N VAL A 240 -7.33 -16.48 5.57
CA VAL A 240 -7.90 -15.23 6.11
C VAL A 240 -7.19 -14.91 7.42
N GLU A 241 -6.45 -13.81 7.45
CA GLU A 241 -5.80 -13.33 8.66
C GLU A 241 -6.77 -12.49 9.50
N MET A 242 -6.79 -12.78 10.79
CA MET A 242 -7.63 -12.12 11.78
C MET A 242 -6.76 -11.23 12.67
N LEU A 243 -7.06 -9.93 12.72
CA LEU A 243 -6.44 -8.95 13.61
C LEU A 243 -7.39 -8.66 14.77
N ARG A 244 -7.06 -9.19 15.96
CA ARG A 244 -7.89 -9.06 17.18
C ARG A 244 -9.36 -9.44 16.95
N GLY A 245 -9.60 -10.50 16.15
CA GLY A 245 -10.93 -11.02 15.86
C GLY A 245 -11.72 -10.29 14.78
N GLN A 246 -11.10 -9.37 14.04
CA GLN A 246 -11.66 -8.80 12.80
C GLN A 246 -10.85 -9.29 11.60
N SER A 247 -11.49 -9.57 10.47
CA SER A 247 -10.74 -9.92 9.26
C SER A 247 -10.01 -8.69 8.72
N TYR A 248 -8.88 -8.89 8.04
CA TYR A 248 -8.14 -7.79 7.42
C TYR A 248 -9.02 -6.98 6.42
N ARG A 249 -9.88 -7.68 5.67
CA ARG A 249 -10.88 -7.07 4.79
C ARG A 249 -11.79 -6.10 5.54
N ASP A 250 -12.39 -6.54 6.65
CA ASP A 250 -13.36 -5.72 7.40
C ASP A 250 -12.71 -4.45 8.00
N LEU A 251 -11.39 -4.47 8.19
CA LEU A 251 -10.61 -3.32 8.65
C LEU A 251 -10.28 -2.34 7.52
N LEU A 252 -10.06 -2.83 6.30
CA LEU A 252 -9.72 -2.02 5.13
C LEU A 252 -10.94 -1.44 4.42
N LEU A 253 -12.01 -2.23 4.28
CA LEU A 253 -13.17 -1.90 3.46
C LEU A 253 -13.75 -0.51 3.78
N PRO A 254 -13.88 -0.06 5.05
CA PRO A 254 -14.38 1.28 5.36
C PRO A 254 -13.54 2.42 4.73
N THR A 255 -12.25 2.19 4.49
CA THR A 255 -11.35 3.19 3.88
C THR A 255 -11.25 3.00 2.36
N LEU A 256 -11.30 1.75 1.89
CA LEU A 256 -11.09 1.41 0.49
C LEU A 256 -12.38 1.25 -0.33
N ALA A 257 -13.58 1.41 0.25
CA ALA A 257 -14.85 1.09 -0.41
C ALA A 257 -15.09 1.80 -1.76
N SER A 258 -14.49 2.97 -1.99
CA SER A 258 -14.56 3.68 -3.28
C SER A 258 -13.61 3.12 -4.36
N ILE A 259 -12.65 2.28 -3.97
CA ILE A 259 -11.55 1.78 -4.80
C ILE A 259 -11.64 0.26 -4.98
N MET A 260 -12.00 -0.44 -3.90
CA MET A 260 -12.18 -1.89 -3.83
C MET A 260 -13.52 -2.21 -3.17
N LYS A 261 -14.32 -3.03 -3.84
CA LYS A 261 -15.61 -3.51 -3.36
C LYS A 261 -15.46 -4.81 -2.57
N GLU A 262 -16.50 -5.19 -1.85
CA GLU A 262 -16.57 -6.48 -1.14
C GLU A 262 -16.32 -7.66 -2.09
N ASP A 263 -16.95 -7.63 -3.27
CA ASP A 263 -16.80 -8.65 -4.31
C ASP A 263 -15.34 -8.77 -4.81
N ASP A 264 -14.56 -7.68 -4.76
CA ASP A 264 -13.15 -7.71 -5.15
C ASP A 264 -12.33 -8.57 -4.17
N PHE A 265 -12.59 -8.45 -2.87
CA PHE A 265 -11.91 -9.29 -1.86
C PHE A 265 -12.28 -10.76 -2.01
N GLN A 266 -13.55 -11.05 -2.35
CA GLN A 266 -13.98 -12.41 -2.61
C GLN A 266 -13.32 -12.97 -3.88
N ALA A 267 -13.30 -12.21 -4.97
CA ALA A 267 -12.62 -12.60 -6.22
C ALA A 267 -11.11 -12.83 -6.01
N LEU A 268 -10.43 -12.00 -5.23
CA LEU A 268 -9.02 -12.20 -4.87
C LEU A 268 -8.83 -13.49 -4.06
N LYS A 269 -9.69 -13.76 -3.08
CA LYS A 269 -9.64 -14.99 -2.29
C LYS A 269 -9.83 -16.24 -3.17
N ASP A 270 -10.79 -16.19 -4.09
CA ASP A 270 -11.07 -17.30 -5.01
C ASP A 270 -9.89 -17.51 -5.97
N ARG A 271 -9.32 -16.43 -6.52
CA ARG A 271 -8.10 -16.50 -7.34
C ARG A 271 -6.93 -17.08 -6.56
N CYS A 272 -6.77 -16.72 -5.29
CA CYS A 272 -5.73 -17.30 -4.44
C CYS A 272 -5.90 -18.80 -4.26
N ASN A 273 -7.11 -19.26 -3.91
CA ASN A 273 -7.38 -20.68 -3.77
C ASN A 273 -7.15 -21.43 -5.09
N PHE A 274 -7.50 -20.84 -6.23
CA PHE A 274 -7.24 -21.41 -7.55
C PHE A 274 -5.74 -21.59 -7.82
N LEU A 275 -4.89 -20.63 -7.46
CA LEU A 275 -3.45 -20.70 -7.71
C LEU A 275 -2.69 -21.56 -6.68
N PHE A 276 -3.10 -21.50 -5.41
CA PHE A 276 -2.37 -22.12 -4.29
C PHE A 276 -2.90 -23.52 -3.93
N ARG A 277 -4.16 -23.84 -4.24
CA ARG A 277 -4.80 -25.12 -3.88
C ARG A 277 -5.35 -25.85 -5.10
N ASN A 278 -4.73 -25.63 -6.26
CA ASN A 278 -5.17 -26.15 -7.54
C ASN A 278 -5.23 -27.71 -7.54
N PRO A 279 -6.41 -28.34 -7.62
CA PRO A 279 -6.52 -29.80 -7.67
C PRO A 279 -5.82 -30.43 -8.87
N GLN A 280 -5.66 -29.68 -9.96
CA GLN A 280 -5.00 -30.12 -11.19
C GLN A 280 -3.46 -30.13 -11.07
N ARG A 281 -2.90 -29.61 -9.97
CA ARG A 281 -1.46 -29.65 -9.66
C ARG A 281 -1.21 -30.36 -8.33
N PRO A 282 -1.44 -31.69 -8.24
CA PRO A 282 -1.31 -32.44 -7.00
C PRO A 282 0.11 -32.41 -6.42
N GLU A 283 1.13 -32.19 -7.26
CA GLU A 283 2.53 -32.05 -6.87
C GLU A 283 2.80 -30.81 -6.01
N LEU A 284 1.94 -29.79 -6.12
CA LEU A 284 2.00 -28.57 -5.31
C LEU A 284 1.03 -28.60 -4.12
N LYS A 285 0.28 -29.69 -3.95
CA LYS A 285 -0.76 -29.75 -2.92
C LYS A 285 -0.13 -29.87 -1.53
N GLY A 286 -0.26 -28.81 -0.73
CA GLY A 286 0.28 -28.76 0.63
C GLY A 286 1.68 -28.17 0.71
N GLU A 287 2.25 -27.80 -0.43
CA GLU A 287 3.51 -27.07 -0.50
C GLU A 287 3.38 -25.65 0.06
N HIS A 288 4.52 -25.08 0.47
CA HIS A 288 4.57 -23.71 0.98
C HIS A 288 4.66 -22.69 -0.16
N MET A 289 4.39 -21.42 0.13
CA MET A 289 4.39 -20.33 -0.87
C MET A 289 5.64 -20.31 -1.74
N PHE A 290 6.83 -20.52 -1.18
CA PHE A 290 8.07 -20.56 -1.97
C PHE A 290 8.07 -21.60 -3.09
N ALA A 291 7.64 -22.85 -2.83
CA ALA A 291 7.61 -23.90 -3.85
C ALA A 291 6.62 -23.55 -4.97
N HIS A 292 5.49 -22.93 -4.64
CA HIS A 292 4.60 -22.39 -5.67
C HIS A 292 5.26 -21.28 -6.50
N LEU A 293 6.01 -20.37 -5.88
CA LEU A 293 6.70 -19.29 -6.61
C LEU A 293 7.78 -19.83 -7.57
N GLN A 294 8.43 -20.95 -7.22
CA GLN A 294 9.43 -21.62 -8.07
C GLN A 294 8.81 -22.41 -9.23
N GLN A 295 7.65 -23.04 -9.01
CA GLN A 295 7.07 -24.02 -9.94
C GLN A 295 5.88 -23.51 -10.78
N LEU A 296 5.31 -22.36 -10.44
CA LEU A 296 4.31 -21.69 -11.27
C LEU A 296 4.99 -20.97 -12.43
N GLU A 297 4.30 -20.87 -13.57
CA GLU A 297 4.72 -19.94 -14.62
C GLU A 297 4.87 -18.52 -14.04
N PRO A 298 5.87 -17.72 -14.45
CA PRO A 298 6.14 -16.44 -13.83
C PRO A 298 4.93 -15.49 -13.74
N LYS A 299 4.06 -15.50 -14.75
CA LYS A 299 2.80 -14.73 -14.76
C LYS A 299 1.83 -15.16 -13.65
N LEU A 300 1.74 -16.46 -13.36
CA LEU A 300 0.90 -16.98 -12.29
C LEU A 300 1.58 -16.81 -10.91
N GLY A 301 2.90 -16.94 -10.87
CA GLY A 301 3.71 -16.69 -9.67
C GLY A 301 3.60 -15.25 -9.18
N VAL A 302 3.70 -14.26 -10.09
CA VAL A 302 3.53 -12.85 -9.74
C VAL A 302 2.11 -12.57 -9.25
N GLN A 303 1.07 -13.20 -9.81
CA GLN A 303 -0.30 -13.08 -9.31
C GLN A 303 -0.45 -13.62 -7.88
N LEU A 304 0.10 -14.80 -7.60
CA LEU A 304 0.08 -15.39 -6.24
C LEU A 304 0.81 -14.50 -5.22
N SER A 305 1.97 -13.97 -5.59
CA SER A 305 2.73 -13.01 -4.78
C SER A 305 1.94 -11.71 -4.55
N THR A 306 1.25 -11.22 -5.58
CA THR A 306 0.40 -10.01 -5.51
C THR A 306 -0.79 -10.22 -4.57
N LEU A 307 -1.41 -11.39 -4.60
CA LEU A 307 -2.52 -11.73 -3.69
C LEU A 307 -2.12 -11.65 -2.23
N HIS A 308 -0.92 -12.14 -1.89
CA HIS A 308 -0.35 -12.00 -0.56
C HIS A 308 -0.18 -10.52 -0.17
N MET A 309 0.30 -9.68 -1.10
CA MET A 309 0.46 -8.23 -0.91
C MET A 309 -0.85 -7.43 -0.85
N LEU A 310 -1.98 -8.01 -1.29
CA LEU A 310 -3.30 -7.36 -1.26
C LEU A 310 -4.15 -7.79 -0.05
N THR A 311 -4.06 -9.05 0.36
CA THR A 311 -5.10 -9.68 1.21
C THR A 311 -4.67 -10.08 2.62
N GLN A 312 -3.38 -10.05 2.95
CA GLN A 312 -2.86 -10.50 4.25
C GLN A 312 -2.69 -9.32 5.24
N GLY A 313 -3.12 -9.46 6.50
CA GLY A 313 -3.08 -8.35 7.48
C GLY A 313 -1.82 -8.26 8.35
N VAL A 314 -1.10 -9.35 8.54
CA VAL A 314 0.09 -9.53 9.37
C VAL A 314 1.28 -9.83 8.49
N SER A 315 1.19 -10.85 7.64
CA SER A 315 2.32 -11.34 6.85
C SER A 315 2.49 -10.63 5.50
N GLY A 316 1.49 -9.90 5.02
CA GLY A 316 1.50 -9.17 3.75
C GLY A 316 0.58 -7.95 3.77
N GLY A 317 -0.23 -7.77 2.72
CA GLY A 317 -1.21 -6.67 2.59
C GLY A 317 -0.60 -5.29 2.40
N ASP A 318 0.69 -5.24 2.14
CA ASP A 318 1.46 -4.00 2.08
C ASP A 318 0.95 -3.03 1.00
N ILE A 319 0.43 -3.51 -0.14
CA ILE A 319 -0.16 -2.65 -1.18
C ILE A 319 -1.44 -1.98 -0.68
N THR A 320 -2.39 -2.75 -0.13
CA THR A 320 -3.67 -2.20 0.35
C THR A 320 -3.49 -1.33 1.60
N ARG A 321 -2.53 -1.69 2.45
CA ARG A 321 -2.17 -0.90 3.64
C ARG A 321 -1.57 0.44 3.25
N MET A 322 -0.66 0.46 2.28
CA MET A 322 -0.07 1.69 1.74
C MET A 322 -1.15 2.64 1.25
N VAL A 323 -2.04 2.18 0.37
CA VAL A 323 -3.12 3.01 -0.17
C VAL A 323 -4.11 3.44 0.92
N SER A 324 -4.45 2.54 1.84
CA SER A 324 -5.29 2.90 2.98
C SER A 324 -4.66 4.03 3.80
N ASN A 325 -3.36 3.99 4.06
CA ASN A 325 -2.66 5.02 4.80
C ASN A 325 -2.57 6.35 4.02
N ILE A 326 -2.39 6.32 2.69
CA ILE A 326 -2.48 7.52 1.83
C ILE A 326 -3.81 8.24 2.08
N LEU A 327 -4.93 7.51 1.97
CA LEU A 327 -6.26 8.08 2.17
C LEU A 327 -6.47 8.59 3.60
N LYS A 328 -5.91 7.90 4.60
CA LYS A 328 -5.95 8.36 5.99
C LYS A 328 -5.20 9.67 6.16
N PHE A 329 -4.02 9.82 5.56
CA PHE A 329 -3.27 11.07 5.61
C PHE A 329 -3.95 12.21 4.87
N SER A 330 -4.57 11.96 3.72
CA SER A 330 -5.38 12.96 3.03
C SER A 330 -6.56 13.44 3.89
N ASN A 331 -7.29 12.51 4.52
CA ASN A 331 -8.37 12.85 5.44
C ASN A 331 -7.87 13.58 6.70
N LEU A 332 -6.71 13.20 7.20
CA LEU A 332 -6.06 13.83 8.35
C LEU A 332 -5.67 15.28 8.03
N LYS A 333 -5.04 15.53 6.87
CA LYS A 333 -4.73 16.89 6.39
C LYS A 333 -5.98 17.74 6.32
N ARG A 334 -7.05 17.24 5.68
CA ARG A 334 -8.34 17.93 5.61
C ARG A 334 -8.91 18.27 6.99
N LEU A 335 -8.83 17.34 7.94
CA LEU A 335 -9.28 17.57 9.32
C LEU A 335 -8.48 18.68 10.00
N VAL A 336 -7.15 18.65 9.86
CA VAL A 336 -6.25 19.68 10.43
C VAL A 336 -6.52 21.04 9.80
N SER A 337 -6.55 21.13 8.46
CA SER A 337 -6.83 22.39 7.75
C SER A 337 -8.21 22.96 8.11
N HIS A 338 -9.24 22.13 8.20
CA HIS A 338 -10.57 22.57 8.62
C HIS A 338 -10.56 23.13 10.04
N THR A 339 -9.85 22.46 10.95
CA THR A 339 -9.73 22.92 12.34
C THR A 339 -8.97 24.24 12.41
N ASN A 340 -7.88 24.40 11.67
CA ASN A 340 -7.12 25.65 11.59
C ASN A 340 -7.99 26.81 11.09
N ALA A 341 -8.81 26.56 10.05
CA ALA A 341 -9.73 27.55 9.51
C ALA A 341 -10.80 28.00 10.52
N LEU A 342 -11.36 27.06 11.30
CA LEU A 342 -12.35 27.36 12.35
C LEU A 342 -11.78 28.22 13.48
N HIS A 343 -10.46 28.15 13.72
CA HIS A 343 -9.79 28.91 14.77
C HIS A 343 -9.07 30.16 14.27
N HIS A 344 -9.30 30.56 13.02
CA HIS A 344 -8.67 31.74 12.40
C HIS A 344 -7.15 31.73 12.52
N ILE A 345 -6.52 30.55 12.54
CA ILE A 345 -5.07 30.43 12.53
C ILE A 345 -4.60 30.84 11.13
N PRO A 346 -3.77 31.89 10.97
CA PRO A 346 -3.37 32.37 9.64
C PRO A 346 -2.70 31.26 8.84
N THR A 347 -3.34 30.84 7.73
CA THR A 347 -2.83 29.80 6.82
C THR A 347 -1.72 30.29 5.90
N ASN A 348 -1.36 31.58 5.96
CA ASN A 348 -0.46 32.23 5.00
C ASN A 348 1.02 31.85 5.15
N LYS A 349 1.35 30.89 6.02
CA LYS A 349 2.70 30.36 6.19
C LYS A 349 2.62 28.83 6.04
N PRO A 350 3.20 28.25 4.95
CA PRO A 350 3.04 26.84 4.57
C PRO A 350 3.62 25.81 5.57
N ASN A 351 4.27 26.25 6.64
CA ASN A 351 4.95 25.39 7.62
C ASN A 351 4.25 25.30 9.00
N HIS A 352 3.04 25.85 9.14
CA HIS A 352 2.33 25.89 10.44
C HIS A 352 1.41 24.70 10.73
N ASP A 353 1.29 23.76 9.80
CA ASP A 353 0.47 22.59 10.07
C ASP A 353 1.12 21.72 11.15
N LEU A 354 0.35 21.39 12.18
CA LEU A 354 0.75 20.52 13.28
C LEU A 354 1.11 19.11 12.79
N ILE A 355 0.54 18.69 11.67
CA ILE A 355 0.84 17.42 11.02
C ILE A 355 1.10 17.68 9.54
N GLN A 356 2.32 17.38 9.10
CA GLN A 356 2.77 17.52 7.73
C GLN A 356 3.10 16.13 7.18
N VAL A 357 2.72 15.85 5.94
CA VAL A 357 2.97 14.55 5.30
C VAL A 357 3.54 14.78 3.92
N MET A 358 4.72 14.22 3.68
CA MET A 358 5.38 14.15 2.38
C MET A 358 5.40 12.69 1.92
N SER A 359 4.71 12.39 0.82
CA SER A 359 4.77 11.07 0.18
C SER A 359 5.81 11.07 -0.93
N LEU A 360 6.67 10.05 -0.94
CA LEU A 360 7.78 9.95 -1.88
C LEU A 360 7.78 8.58 -2.55
N SER A 361 8.01 8.57 -3.86
CA SER A 361 8.17 7.34 -4.61
C SER A 361 9.55 6.77 -4.35
N THR A 362 9.61 5.49 -3.95
CA THR A 362 10.88 4.76 -3.87
C THR A 362 11.52 4.64 -5.25
N ASP A 363 10.71 4.59 -6.33
CA ASP A 363 11.24 4.54 -7.69
C ASP A 363 11.92 5.86 -8.07
N ASP A 364 11.46 7.01 -7.56
CA ASP A 364 12.12 8.32 -7.78
C ASP A 364 13.49 8.39 -7.09
N PHE A 365 13.63 7.80 -5.89
CA PHE A 365 14.94 7.69 -5.20
C PHE A 365 15.96 6.83 -5.96
N ILE A 366 15.49 5.87 -6.77
CA ILE A 366 16.36 5.03 -7.60
C ILE A 366 16.88 5.84 -8.80
N VAL A 367 16.05 6.72 -9.35
CA VAL A 367 16.37 7.52 -10.54
C VAL A 367 17.19 8.76 -10.18
N ASP A 368 16.82 9.46 -9.10
CA ASP A 368 17.43 10.72 -8.66
C ASP A 368 17.68 10.70 -7.14
N PRO A 369 18.67 9.92 -6.65
CA PRO A 369 18.94 9.80 -5.22
C PRO A 369 19.32 11.15 -4.58
N HIS A 370 20.07 12.01 -5.28
CA HIS A 370 20.47 13.31 -4.76
C HIS A 370 19.29 14.27 -4.64
N GLY A 371 18.51 14.48 -5.70
CA GLY A 371 17.39 15.41 -5.68
C GLY A 371 16.30 14.98 -4.71
N MET A 372 16.02 13.68 -4.60
CA MET A 372 15.06 13.16 -3.61
C MET A 372 15.56 13.31 -2.17
N ALA A 373 16.86 13.10 -1.91
CA ALA A 373 17.46 13.37 -0.61
C ALA A 373 17.35 14.85 -0.23
N LEU A 374 17.68 15.76 -1.16
CA LEU A 374 17.58 17.21 -0.93
C LEU A 374 16.15 17.62 -0.60
N ARG A 375 15.16 17.11 -1.33
CA ARG A 375 13.73 17.37 -1.08
C ARG A 375 13.27 16.90 0.30
N VAL A 376 13.74 15.75 0.77
CA VAL A 376 13.47 15.31 2.15
C VAL A 376 14.09 16.25 3.17
N LEU A 377 15.33 16.67 2.96
CA LEU A 377 16.03 17.58 3.86
C LEU A 377 15.34 18.94 3.90
N ASP A 378 14.87 19.46 2.77
CA ASP A 378 14.07 20.68 2.68
C ASP A 378 12.75 20.54 3.45
N PHE A 379 12.05 19.42 3.29
CA PHE A 379 10.84 19.13 4.07
C PHE A 379 11.11 19.07 5.57
N CYS A 380 12.20 18.41 5.98
CA CYS A 380 12.53 18.24 7.38
C CYS A 380 12.93 19.57 8.03
N PHE A 381 13.74 20.35 7.35
CA PHE A 381 14.44 21.48 7.96
C PHE A 381 13.94 22.85 7.54
N GLY A 382 13.32 23.00 6.37
CA GLY A 382 12.98 24.32 5.84
C GLY A 382 14.21 25.22 5.82
N ASN A 383 14.19 26.32 6.58
CA ASN A 383 15.33 27.24 6.71
C ASN A 383 16.19 27.00 7.97
N ASN A 384 15.86 26.00 8.79
CA ASN A 384 16.54 25.74 10.07
C ASN A 384 17.96 25.15 9.91
N VAL A 385 18.27 24.62 8.72
CA VAL A 385 19.61 24.12 8.35
C VAL A 385 20.02 24.85 7.08
N SER A 386 21.28 25.26 6.91
CA SER A 386 21.69 25.96 5.68
C SER A 386 21.59 25.06 4.43
N GLU A 387 21.31 25.66 3.28
CA GLU A 387 21.23 24.95 2.00
C GLU A 387 22.51 24.16 1.69
N ASP A 388 23.68 24.73 1.96
CA ASP A 388 24.99 24.08 1.75
C ASP A 388 25.14 22.80 2.59
N ILE A 389 24.68 22.82 3.84
CA ILE A 389 24.70 21.62 4.70
C ILE A 389 23.77 20.56 4.12
N ARG A 390 22.56 20.93 3.69
CA ARG A 390 21.60 19.99 3.10
C ARG A 390 22.14 19.37 1.80
N LYS A 391 22.70 20.18 0.90
CA LYS A 391 23.36 19.70 -0.33
C LYS A 391 24.51 18.75 -0.02
N LYS A 392 25.33 19.06 0.98
CA LYS A 392 26.43 18.18 1.41
C LYS A 392 25.93 16.82 1.91
N ILE A 393 24.84 16.80 2.69
CA ILE A 393 24.22 15.56 3.18
C ILE A 393 23.65 14.75 2.00
N ALA A 394 22.90 15.40 1.10
CA ALA A 394 22.31 14.76 -0.09
C ALA A 394 23.39 14.16 -1.01
N PHE A 395 24.47 14.90 -1.27
CA PHE A 395 25.61 14.42 -2.04
C PHE A 395 26.28 13.21 -1.40
N LYS A 396 26.48 13.22 -0.07
CA LYS A 396 27.04 12.06 0.63
C LYS A 396 26.15 10.82 0.50
N TYR A 397 24.83 10.98 0.58
CA TYR A 397 23.88 9.89 0.37
C TYR A 397 23.98 9.32 -1.05
N GLU A 398 23.99 10.18 -2.08
CA GLU A 398 24.14 9.75 -3.48
C GLU A 398 25.42 8.94 -3.69
N GLN A 399 26.56 9.42 -3.18
CA GLN A 399 27.84 8.70 -3.29
C GLN A 399 27.77 7.31 -2.63
N SER A 400 27.16 7.22 -1.44
CA SER A 400 26.93 5.95 -0.77
C SER A 400 26.00 5.03 -1.58
N TYR A 401 24.97 5.58 -2.20
CA TYR A 401 24.02 4.85 -3.02
C TYR A 401 24.68 4.28 -4.29
N MET A 402 25.46 5.09 -5.01
CA MET A 402 26.19 4.64 -6.20
C MET A 402 27.22 3.56 -5.85
N THR A 403 27.93 3.71 -4.73
CA THR A 403 28.87 2.68 -4.25
C THR A 403 28.16 1.34 -3.99
N LEU A 404 26.95 1.37 -3.41
CA LEU A 404 26.15 0.15 -3.19
C LEU A 404 25.67 -0.47 -4.50
N GLN A 405 25.32 0.33 -5.51
CA GLN A 405 24.94 -0.18 -6.83
C GLN A 405 26.14 -0.82 -7.57
N GLU A 406 27.30 -0.17 -7.54
CA GLU A 406 28.52 -0.65 -8.22
C GLU A 406 29.16 -1.85 -7.51
N GLY A 407 29.05 -1.90 -6.18
CA GLY A 407 29.66 -2.93 -5.35
C GLY A 407 29.16 -4.36 -5.63
N GLY A 408 28.03 -4.53 -6.33
CA GLY A 408 27.56 -5.80 -6.91
C GLY A 408 27.35 -6.99 -5.96
N GLY A 409 27.68 -6.84 -4.67
CA GLY A 409 27.85 -7.94 -3.72
C GLY A 409 26.71 -8.14 -2.75
N ASP A 410 25.73 -7.23 -2.70
CA ASP A 410 24.58 -7.40 -1.80
C ASP A 410 23.44 -8.17 -2.49
N ILE A 411 23.27 -9.42 -2.03
CA ILE A 411 22.21 -10.39 -2.37
C ILE A 411 20.79 -9.80 -2.13
N HIS A 412 20.70 -8.65 -1.47
CA HIS A 412 19.45 -8.00 -1.11
C HIS A 412 18.92 -7.00 -2.13
N VAL A 413 19.73 -6.58 -3.12
CA VAL A 413 19.25 -5.74 -4.21
C VAL A 413 18.47 -6.62 -5.18
N THR A 414 17.21 -6.26 -5.46
CA THR A 414 16.41 -6.97 -6.46
C THR A 414 17.12 -6.82 -7.79
N HIS A 415 17.84 -7.86 -8.23
CA HIS A 415 18.50 -7.86 -9.54
C HIS A 415 17.49 -7.43 -10.60
N LYS A 416 17.92 -6.63 -11.57
CA LYS A 416 17.12 -6.34 -12.78
C LYS A 416 16.92 -7.67 -13.51
N ILE A 417 15.84 -8.37 -13.18
CA ILE A 417 15.40 -9.54 -13.93
C ILE A 417 14.77 -8.99 -15.21
N ASP A 418 15.24 -9.49 -16.36
CA ASP A 418 14.83 -9.07 -17.72
C ASP A 418 13.31 -9.15 -17.97
N ASN A 419 12.57 -9.82 -17.09
CA ASN A 419 11.13 -10.02 -17.19
C ASN A 419 10.28 -8.97 -16.45
N THR A 420 10.89 -7.94 -15.84
CA THR A 420 10.17 -6.98 -14.99
C THR A 420 8.99 -6.32 -15.72
N ASP A 421 9.22 -5.80 -16.93
CA ASP A 421 8.17 -5.11 -17.68
C ASP A 421 7.11 -6.08 -18.21
N ILE A 422 7.52 -7.29 -18.63
CA ILE A 422 6.60 -8.35 -19.07
C ILE A 422 5.64 -8.74 -17.93
N LEU A 423 6.15 -8.85 -16.70
CA LEU A 423 5.33 -9.19 -15.53
C LEU A 423 4.39 -8.04 -15.15
N LYS A 424 4.87 -6.78 -15.17
CA LYS A 424 4.01 -5.61 -14.96
C LYS A 424 2.87 -5.56 -15.98
N ASP A 425 3.21 -5.73 -17.25
CA ASP A 425 2.24 -5.78 -18.34
C ASP A 425 1.22 -6.90 -18.16
N SER A 426 1.67 -8.07 -17.70
CA SER A 426 0.77 -9.20 -17.44
C SER A 426 -0.25 -8.89 -16.34
N LEU A 427 0.16 -8.16 -15.28
CA LEU A 427 -0.75 -7.73 -14.22
C LEU A 427 -1.69 -6.63 -14.72
N ARG A 428 -1.21 -5.67 -15.52
CA ARG A 428 -2.05 -4.60 -16.09
C ARG A 428 -3.14 -5.14 -17.02
N LYS A 429 -2.82 -6.17 -17.82
CA LYS A 429 -3.74 -6.79 -18.79
C LYS A 429 -4.70 -7.80 -18.15
N ASP A 430 -4.43 -8.27 -16.93
CA ASP A 430 -5.33 -9.15 -16.20
C ASP A 430 -6.58 -8.38 -15.74
N GLU A 431 -7.77 -8.95 -15.95
CA GLU A 431 -9.04 -8.28 -15.66
C GLU A 431 -9.21 -7.94 -14.17
N LEU A 432 -8.81 -8.85 -13.28
CA LEU A 432 -8.96 -8.66 -11.84
C LEU A 432 -7.84 -7.77 -11.29
N PHE A 433 -6.59 -8.13 -11.57
CA PHE A 433 -5.43 -7.40 -11.03
C PHE A 433 -5.27 -6.04 -11.68
N GLY A 434 -5.45 -5.92 -13.00
CA GLY A 434 -5.31 -4.66 -13.73
C GLY A 434 -6.28 -3.61 -13.23
N ARG A 435 -7.55 -3.99 -13.02
CA ARG A 435 -8.57 -3.09 -12.45
C ARG A 435 -8.23 -2.69 -11.00
N ILE A 436 -7.96 -3.65 -10.12
CA ILE A 436 -7.71 -3.36 -8.70
C ILE A 436 -6.42 -2.55 -8.53
N LEU A 437 -5.30 -3.01 -9.09
CA LEU A 437 -4.02 -2.32 -8.98
C LEU A 437 -4.03 -0.97 -9.70
N GLY A 438 -4.74 -0.84 -10.82
CA GLY A 438 -4.91 0.43 -11.53
C GLY A 438 -5.68 1.47 -10.69
N ASN A 439 -6.76 1.07 -10.02
CA ASN A 439 -7.46 1.99 -9.12
C ASN A 439 -6.58 2.41 -7.92
N LEU A 440 -5.78 1.48 -7.39
CA LEU A 440 -4.84 1.75 -6.31
C LEU A 440 -3.68 2.65 -6.76
N GLU A 441 -3.19 2.46 -7.99
CA GLU A 441 -2.16 3.28 -8.64
C GLU A 441 -2.61 4.74 -8.75
N ASN A 442 -3.85 5.00 -9.17
CA ASN A 442 -4.40 6.36 -9.24
C ASN A 442 -4.31 7.10 -7.88
N VAL A 443 -4.53 6.39 -6.77
CA VAL A 443 -4.40 6.98 -5.41
C VAL A 443 -2.95 7.26 -5.05
N VAL A 444 -2.02 6.40 -5.47
CA VAL A 444 -0.59 6.61 -5.29
C VAL A 444 -0.12 7.83 -6.08
N GLU A 445 -0.50 7.95 -7.35
CA GLU A 445 -0.11 9.08 -8.20
C GLU A 445 -0.66 10.40 -7.68
N MET A 446 -1.93 10.46 -7.26
CA MET A 446 -2.51 11.66 -6.63
C MET A 446 -1.72 12.12 -5.41
N ALA A 447 -1.26 11.18 -4.56
CA ALA A 447 -0.48 11.52 -3.37
C ALA A 447 0.94 12.00 -3.69
N LEU A 448 1.54 11.48 -4.76
CA LEU A 448 2.84 11.92 -5.26
C LEU A 448 2.74 13.33 -5.85
N GLU A 449 1.71 13.60 -6.64
CA GLU A 449 1.41 14.94 -7.20
C GLU A 449 1.18 15.96 -6.09
N GLU A 450 0.34 15.64 -5.09
CA GLU A 450 0.09 16.52 -3.94
C GLU A 450 1.39 16.86 -3.20
N SER A 451 2.33 15.90 -3.12
CA SER A 451 3.60 16.13 -2.42
C SER A 451 4.61 16.93 -3.24
N ARG A 452 4.44 17.04 -4.57
CA ARG A 452 5.32 17.79 -5.50
C ARG A 452 5.01 19.29 -5.53
N GLY A 453 3.77 19.67 -5.21
CA GLY A 453 3.39 21.06 -4.93
C GLY A 453 4.00 21.57 -3.64
#